data_AF-A0A9X4EVT0-F1
#
_entry.id   AF-A0A9X4EVT0-F1
#
_cell.length_a   1.000
_cell.length_b   1.000
_cell.length_c   1.000
_cell.angle_alpha   90.00
_cell.angle_beta   90.00
_cell.angle_gamma   90.00
#
_symmetry.space_group_name_H-M   'P 1'
#
loop_
_entity.id
_entity.type
_entity.pdbx_description
1 polymer ?
#
loop_
_entity_poly.entity_id
_entity_poly.type
_entity_poly.pdbx_seq_one_letter_code
_entity_poly.pdbx_strand_id
1 'polypeptide(L)'
;MTAISTETDGSFASSTPLDIQIDVLADGTVIDQSSNSDDSQLLADDSGLSLTGGSGDDYIEGGAGDDILHGGAGNDILVGGLGADILTGDSGADIFKWTLDSVDDKTDTITDFSTAEGDVIDLTDVVSDLGSKLPMDQLLASLAASNQIEAKVIANTDDVELDVTTDNNVHQTIVVEDLANQFSFDGMTSIDIVGTLLDNNIIKHD
;
A
#
# COMPACT_ATOMS: atom_id res chain seq x y z
N MET A 1 22.56 8.51 -3.13
CA MET A 1 23.59 7.68 -3.80
C MET A 1 22.81 6.77 -4.71
N THR A 2 22.59 7.15 -5.97
CA THR A 2 21.68 6.48 -6.88
C THR A 2 22.34 5.21 -7.41
N ALA A 3 21.85 4.04 -7.03
CA ALA A 3 22.32 2.79 -7.62
C ALA A 3 21.34 2.42 -8.74
N ILE A 4 21.65 2.86 -9.96
CA ILE A 4 21.05 2.33 -11.19
C ILE A 4 21.89 1.11 -11.54
N SER A 5 21.31 -0.08 -11.64
CA SER A 5 22.01 -1.24 -12.20
C SER A 5 22.47 -0.87 -13.63
N THR A 6 23.78 -0.72 -13.80
CA THR A 6 24.40 -0.48 -15.09
C THR A 6 25.37 -1.62 -15.34
N GLU A 7 25.38 -2.13 -16.56
CA GLU A 7 26.45 -3.01 -17.01
C GLU A 7 27.80 -2.30 -16.83
N THR A 8 28.89 -3.07 -16.78
CA THR A 8 30.25 -2.52 -16.59
C THR A 8 30.64 -1.47 -17.64
N ASP A 9 29.89 -1.36 -18.74
CA ASP A 9 30.07 -0.41 -19.84
C ASP A 9 29.13 0.81 -19.82
N GLY A 10 28.28 0.94 -18.80
CA GLY A 10 27.35 2.07 -18.66
C GLY A 10 26.09 1.98 -19.51
N SER A 11 25.76 0.79 -20.03
CA SER A 11 24.46 0.49 -20.61
C SER A 11 23.49 -0.11 -19.58
N PHE A 12 22.20 -0.04 -19.87
CA PHE A 12 21.17 -0.77 -19.13
C PHE A 12 21.31 -2.27 -19.45
N ALA A 13 21.19 -3.12 -18.43
CA ALA A 13 21.32 -4.57 -18.60
C ALA A 13 20.26 -5.10 -19.59
N SER A 14 20.67 -6.03 -20.45
CA SER A 14 19.85 -6.60 -21.53
C SER A 14 19.16 -7.87 -21.06
N SER A 15 17.83 -7.91 -21.20
CA SER A 15 16.91 -8.94 -20.71
C SER A 15 17.22 -10.40 -21.12
N THR A 16 17.23 -11.31 -20.12
CA THR A 16 16.53 -12.62 -20.01
C THR A 16 17.22 -13.56 -18.98
N PRO A 17 16.49 -14.46 -18.29
CA PRO A 17 15.22 -14.33 -17.56
C PRO A 17 15.43 -14.40 -16.02
N LEU A 18 14.67 -13.58 -15.28
CA LEU A 18 14.84 -13.19 -13.85
C LEU A 18 15.84 -12.05 -13.65
N ASP A 19 15.56 -10.87 -14.22
CA ASP A 19 16.19 -9.63 -13.81
C ASP A 19 15.14 -8.80 -13.10
N ILE A 20 15.30 -8.62 -11.78
CA ILE A 20 14.59 -7.56 -11.05
C ILE A 20 15.39 -6.27 -11.29
N GLN A 21 14.77 -5.24 -11.85
CA GLN A 21 15.40 -3.92 -11.97
C GLN A 21 15.33 -3.18 -10.63
N ILE A 22 16.44 -3.02 -9.91
CA ILE A 22 16.47 -2.28 -8.63
C ILE A 22 16.90 -0.83 -8.89
N ASP A 23 16.01 0.12 -8.61
CA ASP A 23 16.30 1.55 -8.62
C ASP A 23 16.19 2.11 -7.19
N VAL A 24 17.28 2.69 -6.67
CA VAL A 24 17.30 3.37 -5.36
C VAL A 24 17.64 4.84 -5.54
N LEU A 25 16.75 5.75 -5.14
CA LEU A 25 16.93 7.20 -5.34
C LEU A 25 17.28 7.95 -4.05
N ALA A 26 17.90 9.13 -4.23
CA ALA A 26 18.14 10.06 -3.14
C ALA A 26 18.17 11.56 -3.52
N ASP A 27 17.65 11.91 -4.70
CA ASP A 27 17.83 13.25 -5.27
C ASP A 27 16.56 13.87 -5.88
N GLY A 28 15.38 13.32 -5.59
CA GLY A 28 14.10 13.88 -6.02
C GLY A 28 13.81 13.75 -7.52
N THR A 29 14.42 12.77 -8.20
CA THR A 29 14.16 12.46 -9.61
C THR A 29 12.92 11.59 -9.78
N VAL A 30 12.07 11.90 -10.77
CA VAL A 30 10.91 11.07 -11.14
C VAL A 30 11.38 9.75 -11.74
N ILE A 31 10.82 8.61 -11.29
CA ILE A 31 10.99 7.30 -11.95
C ILE A 31 9.78 7.04 -12.83
N ASP A 32 10.04 6.74 -14.09
CA ASP A 32 9.05 6.28 -15.04
C ASP A 32 9.56 5.01 -15.74
N GLN A 33 9.10 3.86 -15.25
CA GLN A 33 9.35 2.55 -15.83
C GLN A 33 8.19 2.06 -16.71
N SER A 34 7.28 2.94 -17.15
CA SER A 34 6.09 2.56 -17.94
C SER A 34 6.39 1.80 -19.25
N SER A 35 7.64 1.84 -19.72
CA SER A 35 8.11 1.11 -20.91
C SER A 35 8.80 -0.22 -20.58
N ASN A 36 8.95 -0.56 -19.29
CA ASN A 36 9.53 -1.81 -18.82
C ASN A 36 8.46 -2.91 -18.78
N SER A 37 8.88 -4.15 -19.04
CA SER A 37 8.05 -5.35 -18.95
C SER A 37 8.61 -6.39 -17.99
N ASP A 38 9.77 -6.10 -17.41
CA ASP A 38 10.40 -6.92 -16.39
C ASP A 38 9.97 -6.41 -15.00
N ASP A 39 9.92 -7.32 -14.04
CA ASP A 39 9.67 -7.01 -12.63
C ASP A 39 10.72 -6.02 -12.11
N SER A 40 10.29 -5.04 -11.33
CA SER A 40 11.11 -3.93 -10.86
C SER A 40 11.00 -3.78 -9.35
N GLN A 41 12.05 -3.28 -8.73
CA GLN A 41 12.08 -2.87 -7.34
C GLN A 41 12.44 -1.39 -7.29
N LEU A 42 11.45 -0.53 -7.07
CA LEU A 42 11.59 0.90 -6.99
C LEU A 42 11.60 1.32 -5.53
N LEU A 43 12.71 1.90 -5.06
CA LEU A 43 12.87 2.34 -3.68
C LEU A 43 13.24 3.83 -3.67
N ALA A 44 12.38 4.64 -3.09
CA ALA A 44 12.62 6.05 -2.82
C ALA A 44 13.14 6.28 -1.39
N ASP A 45 13.58 7.50 -1.13
CA ASP A 45 14.11 7.94 0.17
C ASP A 45 13.25 9.07 0.75
N ASP A 46 13.80 9.92 1.62
CA ASP A 46 13.06 10.98 2.34
C ASP A 46 12.60 12.18 1.46
N SER A 47 12.27 11.94 0.19
CA SER A 47 11.75 12.94 -0.74
C SER A 47 10.42 12.50 -1.34
N GLY A 48 9.41 13.38 -1.30
CA GLY A 48 8.16 13.15 -2.04
C GLY A 48 8.42 13.06 -3.55
N LEU A 49 8.10 11.90 -4.12
CA LEU A 49 8.48 11.45 -5.44
C LEU A 49 7.27 10.95 -6.23
N SER A 50 7.46 10.81 -7.54
CA SER A 50 6.53 10.10 -8.41
C SER A 50 7.26 8.90 -8.96
N LEU A 51 6.76 7.71 -8.60
CA LEU A 51 7.29 6.41 -8.98
C LEU A 51 6.24 5.73 -9.85
N THR A 52 6.64 5.29 -11.05
CA THR A 52 5.78 4.53 -11.94
C THR A 52 6.50 3.26 -12.36
N GLY A 53 5.87 2.11 -12.07
CA GLY A 53 6.27 0.80 -12.54
C GLY A 53 5.97 0.58 -14.01
N GLY A 54 6.11 -0.67 -14.44
CA GLY A 54 6.03 -1.12 -15.81
C GLY A 54 4.85 -2.04 -16.07
N SER A 55 5.11 -3.13 -16.80
CA SER A 55 4.14 -4.19 -17.09
C SER A 55 4.49 -5.55 -16.47
N GLY A 56 5.49 -5.55 -15.56
CA GLY A 56 5.91 -6.70 -14.76
C GLY A 56 5.28 -6.65 -13.37
N ASP A 57 5.56 -7.66 -12.54
CA ASP A 57 5.09 -7.66 -11.14
C ASP A 57 6.10 -6.87 -10.28
N ASP A 58 5.80 -5.60 -10.02
CA ASP A 58 6.73 -4.63 -9.42
C ASP A 58 6.58 -4.50 -7.90
N TYR A 59 7.67 -4.14 -7.23
CA TYR A 59 7.68 -3.69 -5.83
C TYR A 59 8.05 -2.21 -5.79
N ILE A 60 7.20 -1.37 -5.22
CA ILE A 60 7.38 0.08 -5.18
C ILE A 60 7.25 0.57 -3.73
N GLU A 61 8.29 1.23 -3.22
CA GLU A 61 8.34 1.81 -1.87
C GLU A 61 8.71 3.30 -1.95
N GLY A 62 7.80 4.17 -1.51
CA GLY A 62 7.94 5.64 -1.52
C GLY A 62 8.93 6.15 -0.48
N GLY A 63 8.97 5.52 0.69
CA GLY A 63 9.93 5.88 1.73
C GLY A 63 9.39 7.00 2.60
N ALA A 64 9.93 8.22 2.51
CA ALA A 64 9.37 9.33 3.28
C ALA A 64 9.14 10.59 2.43
N GLY A 65 8.09 11.36 2.74
CA GLY A 65 7.61 12.44 1.90
C GLY A 65 6.25 12.09 1.31
N ASP A 66 5.61 13.05 0.66
CA ASP A 66 4.31 12.80 0.02
C ASP A 66 4.56 12.22 -1.39
N ASP A 67 4.38 10.92 -1.56
CA ASP A 67 4.70 10.16 -2.77
C ASP A 67 3.47 9.91 -3.66
N ILE A 68 3.71 9.68 -4.96
CA ILE A 68 2.72 9.23 -5.94
C ILE A 68 3.25 7.95 -6.58
N LEU A 69 2.64 6.82 -6.23
CA LEU A 69 3.04 5.49 -6.68
C LEU A 69 2.02 4.95 -7.68
N HIS A 70 2.51 4.55 -8.86
CA HIS A 70 1.76 3.84 -9.89
C HIS A 70 2.39 2.47 -10.11
N GLY A 71 1.66 1.38 -9.83
CA GLY A 71 2.09 0.00 -10.06
C GLY A 71 2.30 -0.27 -11.54
N GLY A 72 1.26 -0.04 -12.33
CA GLY A 72 1.28 -0.21 -13.78
C GLY A 72 0.46 -1.44 -14.18
N ALA A 73 0.99 -2.29 -15.05
CA ALA A 73 0.35 -3.56 -15.32
C ALA A 73 1.13 -4.67 -14.61
N GLY A 74 0.45 -5.64 -14.01
CA GLY A 74 1.14 -6.65 -13.21
C GLY A 74 0.44 -6.82 -11.88
N ASN A 75 0.95 -7.71 -11.04
CA ASN A 75 0.50 -7.85 -9.67
C ASN A 75 1.54 -7.17 -8.78
N ASP A 76 1.29 -5.91 -8.48
CA ASP A 76 2.30 -5.04 -7.88
C ASP A 76 2.18 -5.04 -6.35
N ILE A 77 3.26 -4.65 -5.67
CA ILE A 77 3.30 -4.40 -4.24
C ILE A 77 3.68 -2.94 -4.02
N LEU A 78 2.75 -2.16 -3.47
CA LEU A 78 2.93 -0.73 -3.21
C LEU A 78 3.01 -0.47 -1.70
N VAL A 79 4.06 0.24 -1.28
CA VAL A 79 4.28 0.71 0.10
C VAL A 79 4.48 2.23 0.02
N GLY A 80 3.56 3.01 0.58
CA GLY A 80 3.72 4.48 0.65
C GLY A 80 4.92 4.86 1.53
N GLY A 81 4.78 4.60 2.83
CA GLY A 81 5.80 4.83 3.83
C GLY A 81 5.35 5.95 4.78
N LEU A 82 6.20 6.97 4.97
CA LEU A 82 5.87 8.14 5.80
C LEU A 82 5.46 9.31 4.91
N GLY A 83 4.32 9.93 5.14
CA GLY A 83 3.85 11.04 4.32
C GLY A 83 2.40 10.86 3.94
N ALA A 84 1.86 11.79 3.16
CA ALA A 84 0.54 11.62 2.56
C ALA A 84 0.71 11.07 1.14
N ASP A 85 0.62 9.75 1.01
CA ASP A 85 0.91 9.06 -0.25
C ASP A 85 -0.34 8.82 -1.10
N ILE A 86 -0.15 8.79 -2.41
CA ILE A 86 -1.17 8.42 -3.38
C ILE A 86 -0.73 7.13 -4.06
N LEU A 87 -1.51 6.07 -3.89
CA LEU A 87 -1.22 4.73 -4.38
C LEU A 87 -2.24 4.35 -5.46
N THR A 88 -1.75 4.01 -6.64
CA THR A 88 -2.55 3.53 -7.78
C THR A 88 -1.96 2.20 -8.22
N GLY A 89 -2.72 1.11 -8.12
CA GLY A 89 -2.27 -0.22 -8.57
C GLY A 89 -2.21 -0.33 -10.10
N ASP A 90 -3.10 0.41 -10.77
CA ASP A 90 -3.42 0.34 -12.19
C ASP A 90 -4.09 -0.99 -12.59
N SER A 91 -3.39 -1.98 -13.12
CA SER A 91 -4.04 -3.19 -13.63
C SER A 91 -3.38 -4.49 -13.20
N GLY A 92 -4.14 -5.30 -12.48
CA GLY A 92 -3.76 -6.63 -12.03
C GLY A 92 -4.13 -6.77 -10.56
N ALA A 93 -3.66 -7.83 -9.90
CA ALA A 93 -4.06 -8.09 -8.52
C ALA A 93 -3.03 -7.50 -7.56
N ASP A 94 -3.26 -6.28 -7.09
CA ASP A 94 -2.25 -5.50 -6.39
C ASP A 94 -2.31 -5.66 -4.88
N ILE A 95 -1.16 -5.47 -4.22
CA ILE A 95 -1.00 -5.50 -2.78
C ILE A 95 -0.59 -4.11 -2.29
N PHE A 96 -1.53 -3.42 -1.66
CA PHE A 96 -1.27 -2.17 -0.95
C PHE A 96 -0.83 -2.52 0.47
N LYS A 97 0.49 -2.53 0.68
CA LYS A 97 1.08 -2.97 1.93
C LYS A 97 1.20 -1.78 2.88
N TRP A 98 0.52 -1.90 4.01
CA TRP A 98 0.49 -0.87 5.05
C TRP A 98 1.55 -1.16 6.11
N THR A 99 2.52 -0.26 6.25
CA THR A 99 3.64 -0.36 7.20
C THR A 99 3.51 0.65 8.34
N LEU A 100 3.95 0.28 9.54
CA LEU A 100 3.95 1.17 10.72
C LEU A 100 5.38 1.63 11.04
N ASP A 101 5.93 2.50 10.21
CA ASP A 101 7.37 2.78 10.25
C ASP A 101 7.74 3.76 11.38
N SER A 102 6.94 4.79 11.59
CA SER A 102 7.16 5.83 12.62
C SER A 102 5.84 6.55 12.96
N VAL A 103 5.89 7.53 13.86
CA VAL A 103 4.75 8.42 14.11
C VAL A 103 4.56 9.28 12.88
N ASP A 104 3.55 8.92 12.10
CA ASP A 104 3.07 9.67 10.96
C ASP A 104 1.58 9.88 11.14
N ASP A 105 1.11 11.13 11.10
CA ASP A 105 -0.30 11.52 11.24
C ASP A 105 -0.94 11.87 9.89
N LYS A 106 -0.29 11.46 8.81
CA LYS A 106 -0.72 11.68 7.44
C LYS A 106 -1.68 10.57 7.00
N THR A 107 -2.27 10.81 5.84
CA THR A 107 -3.31 9.97 5.27
C THR A 107 -2.89 9.56 3.88
N ASP A 108 -2.77 8.26 3.68
CA ASP A 108 -2.55 7.68 2.37
C ASP A 108 -3.86 7.46 1.66
N THR A 109 -3.84 7.50 0.34
CA THR A 109 -5.02 7.34 -0.51
C THR A 109 -4.76 6.28 -1.57
N ILE A 110 -5.56 5.23 -1.59
CA ILE A 110 -5.59 4.24 -2.68
C ILE A 110 -6.70 4.65 -3.65
N THR A 111 -6.34 4.91 -4.90
CA THR A 111 -7.22 5.61 -5.87
C THR A 111 -8.06 4.70 -6.77
N ASP A 112 -7.68 3.44 -6.92
CA ASP A 112 -8.26 2.54 -7.95
C ASP A 112 -8.48 1.11 -7.47
N PHE A 113 -8.52 0.92 -6.15
CA PHE A 113 -8.69 -0.40 -5.53
C PHE A 113 -9.83 -1.20 -6.17
N SER A 114 -9.54 -2.43 -6.59
CA SER A 114 -10.44 -3.25 -7.40
C SER A 114 -10.49 -4.70 -6.94
N THR A 115 -11.62 -5.06 -6.33
CA THR A 115 -11.89 -6.46 -5.95
C THR A 115 -12.11 -7.40 -7.13
N ALA A 116 -12.43 -6.83 -8.29
CA ALA A 116 -12.61 -7.59 -9.51
C ALA A 116 -11.27 -8.05 -10.09
N GLU A 117 -10.22 -7.25 -9.90
CA GLU A 117 -8.85 -7.57 -10.33
C GLU A 117 -8.11 -8.40 -9.27
N GLY A 118 -8.47 -8.24 -8.00
CA GLY A 118 -8.03 -9.11 -6.92
C GLY A 118 -7.20 -8.40 -5.86
N ASP A 119 -7.33 -7.08 -5.79
CA ASP A 119 -6.53 -6.23 -4.92
C ASP A 119 -6.75 -6.51 -3.43
N VAL A 120 -5.71 -6.24 -2.67
CA VAL A 120 -5.65 -6.51 -1.24
C VAL A 120 -4.85 -5.44 -0.52
N ILE A 121 -5.32 -5.09 0.68
CA ILE A 121 -4.56 -4.32 1.65
C ILE A 121 -3.89 -5.29 2.62
N ASP A 122 -2.56 -5.29 2.67
CA ASP A 122 -1.79 -6.13 3.57
C ASP A 122 -1.45 -5.38 4.86
N LEU A 123 -2.00 -5.88 5.98
CA LEU A 123 -1.78 -5.36 7.33
C LEU A 123 -0.82 -6.24 8.16
N THR A 124 -0.11 -7.18 7.55
CA THR A 124 0.72 -8.15 8.29
C THR A 124 1.70 -7.43 9.23
N ASP A 125 2.34 -6.36 8.77
CA ASP A 125 3.29 -5.58 9.57
C ASP A 125 2.57 -4.79 10.68
N VAL A 126 1.45 -4.13 10.36
CA VAL A 126 0.55 -3.45 11.31
C VAL A 126 0.13 -4.36 12.47
N VAL A 127 -0.35 -5.57 12.14
CA VAL A 127 -0.84 -6.55 13.12
C VAL A 127 0.32 -7.11 13.95
N SER A 128 1.51 -7.26 13.36
CA SER A 128 2.69 -7.73 14.08
C SER A 128 3.11 -6.78 15.21
N ASP A 129 2.97 -5.47 15.00
CA ASP A 129 3.29 -4.42 15.95
C ASP A 129 2.20 -4.21 17.01
N LEU A 130 0.93 -4.44 16.67
CA LEU A 130 -0.21 -4.34 17.60
C LEU A 130 -0.36 -5.53 18.55
N GLY A 131 0.21 -6.70 18.22
CA GLY A 131 0.19 -7.85 19.12
C GLY A 131 0.34 -9.18 18.37
N SER A 132 1.38 -9.92 18.71
CA SER A 132 1.78 -11.15 18.01
C SER A 132 0.63 -12.14 17.79
N LYS A 133 0.18 -12.26 16.53
CA LYS A 133 -0.47 -13.45 15.97
C LYS A 133 -1.77 -13.89 16.65
N LEU A 134 -2.67 -12.94 16.95
CA LEU A 134 -4.04 -13.29 17.31
C LEU A 134 -4.81 -13.73 16.04
N PRO A 135 -5.66 -14.78 16.11
CA PRO A 135 -6.67 -15.01 15.10
C PRO A 135 -7.65 -13.82 15.07
N MET A 136 -8.17 -13.51 13.88
CA MET A 136 -8.88 -12.25 13.60
C MET A 136 -10.10 -11.99 14.49
N ASP A 137 -10.82 -13.03 14.91
CA ASP A 137 -11.93 -12.93 15.85
C ASP A 137 -11.50 -12.38 17.23
N GLN A 138 -10.27 -12.69 17.65
CA GLN A 138 -9.67 -12.15 18.87
C GLN A 138 -9.01 -10.80 18.66
N LEU A 139 -8.48 -10.55 17.46
CA LEU A 139 -7.89 -9.27 17.09
C LEU A 139 -8.99 -8.18 17.00
N LEU A 140 -10.11 -8.42 16.31
CA LEU A 140 -11.25 -7.50 16.28
C LEU A 140 -11.81 -7.21 17.67
N ALA A 141 -11.90 -8.23 18.53
CA ALA A 141 -12.37 -8.07 19.90
C ALA A 141 -11.38 -7.28 20.78
N SER A 142 -10.06 -7.43 20.56
CA SER A 142 -9.05 -6.69 21.31
C SER A 142 -8.89 -5.25 20.82
N LEU A 143 -8.92 -5.04 19.50
CA LEU A 143 -8.75 -3.74 18.87
C LEU A 143 -9.99 -2.86 19.07
N ALA A 144 -11.20 -3.39 18.98
CA ALA A 144 -12.43 -2.63 19.27
C ALA A 144 -12.57 -2.30 20.76
N ALA A 145 -12.02 -3.14 21.66
CA ALA A 145 -11.95 -2.82 23.09
C ALA A 145 -10.88 -1.75 23.41
N SER A 146 -9.94 -1.52 22.49
CA SER A 146 -8.78 -0.64 22.67
C SER A 146 -8.76 0.57 21.72
N ASN A 147 -9.76 0.72 20.83
CA ASN A 147 -9.83 1.72 19.75
C ASN A 147 -8.57 1.75 18.85
N GLN A 148 -8.00 0.58 18.57
CA GLN A 148 -6.72 0.49 17.85
C GLN A 148 -6.89 0.28 16.34
N ILE A 149 -8.05 -0.18 15.86
CA ILE A 149 -8.42 -0.15 14.44
C ILE A 149 -9.86 0.33 14.33
N GLU A 150 -10.09 1.37 13.54
CA GLU A 150 -11.41 1.89 13.22
C GLU A 150 -11.60 1.93 11.70
N ALA A 151 -12.81 1.64 11.22
CA ALA A 151 -13.19 1.80 9.83
C ALA A 151 -14.50 2.59 9.72
N LYS A 152 -14.59 3.48 8.74
CA LYS A 152 -15.81 4.23 8.46
C LYS A 152 -15.94 4.56 6.98
N VAL A 153 -17.17 4.58 6.48
CA VAL A 153 -17.46 5.21 5.19
C VAL A 153 -17.44 6.72 5.37
N ILE A 154 -16.74 7.43 4.50
CA ILE A 154 -16.67 8.89 4.52
C ILE A 154 -18.04 9.46 4.09
N ALA A 155 -18.53 10.44 4.83
CA ALA A 155 -19.89 10.94 4.64
C ALA A 155 -20.06 11.65 3.28
N ASN A 156 -21.06 11.21 2.53
CA ASN A 156 -21.39 11.70 1.17
C ASN A 156 -20.31 11.38 0.11
N THR A 157 -19.46 10.39 0.37
CA THR A 157 -18.59 9.79 -0.62
C THR A 157 -18.78 8.27 -0.61
N ASP A 158 -18.13 7.59 -1.56
CA ASP A 158 -18.10 6.13 -1.62
C ASP A 158 -16.76 5.59 -1.07
N ASP A 159 -16.00 6.44 -0.38
CA ASP A 159 -14.67 6.11 0.13
C ASP A 159 -14.77 5.48 1.52
N VAL A 160 -13.84 4.58 1.81
CA VAL A 160 -13.72 3.95 3.13
C VAL A 160 -12.42 4.39 3.76
N GLU A 161 -12.51 5.00 4.93
CA GLU A 161 -11.38 5.37 5.78
C GLU A 161 -11.11 4.23 6.75
N LEU A 162 -9.86 3.78 6.78
CA LEU A 162 -9.30 2.84 7.73
C LEU A 162 -8.29 3.59 8.59
N ASP A 163 -8.47 3.53 9.90
CA ASP A 163 -7.63 4.21 10.89
C ASP A 163 -7.00 3.16 11.81
N VAL A 164 -5.68 3.21 12.00
CA VAL A 164 -4.95 2.34 12.92
C VAL A 164 -4.23 3.19 13.95
N THR A 165 -4.43 2.89 15.24
CA THR A 165 -3.70 3.51 16.35
C THR A 165 -2.97 2.43 17.17
N THR A 166 -1.65 2.53 17.30
CA THR A 166 -0.87 1.64 18.17
C THR A 166 -0.75 2.15 19.60
N ASP A 167 -0.37 1.25 20.52
CA ASP A 167 -0.08 1.59 21.92
C ASP A 167 1.04 2.63 22.09
N ASN A 168 1.89 2.81 21.08
CA ASN A 168 2.94 3.84 21.07
C ASN A 168 2.44 5.20 20.52
N ASN A 169 1.12 5.34 20.29
CA ASN A 169 0.48 6.49 19.63
C ASN A 169 0.97 6.73 18.18
N VAL A 170 1.37 5.68 17.47
CA VAL A 170 1.47 5.76 16.00
C VAL A 170 0.04 5.69 15.49
N HIS A 171 -0.39 6.70 14.73
CA HIS A 171 -1.75 6.79 14.20
C HIS A 171 -1.68 7.01 12.69
N GLN A 172 -1.97 6.00 11.89
CA GLN A 172 -2.01 6.14 10.45
C GLN A 172 -3.43 5.97 9.93
N THR A 173 -3.71 6.62 8.81
CA THR A 173 -5.00 6.54 8.13
C THR A 173 -4.76 6.16 6.66
N ILE A 174 -5.51 5.19 6.16
CA ILE A 174 -5.64 4.91 4.73
C ILE A 174 -7.06 5.21 4.30
N VAL A 175 -7.20 5.93 3.19
CA VAL A 175 -8.48 6.10 2.49
C VAL A 175 -8.45 5.25 1.24
N VAL A 176 -9.48 4.42 1.07
CA VAL A 176 -9.69 3.63 -0.15
C VAL A 176 -10.83 4.27 -0.92
N GLU A 177 -10.52 4.87 -2.06
CA GLU A 177 -11.52 5.51 -2.92
C GLU A 177 -12.49 4.45 -3.48
N ASP A 178 -13.76 4.84 -3.63
CA ASP A 178 -14.81 4.05 -4.27
C ASP A 178 -15.07 2.63 -3.70
N LEU A 179 -14.50 2.26 -2.53
CA LEU A 179 -14.68 0.92 -1.96
C LEU A 179 -16.15 0.63 -1.59
N ALA A 180 -16.92 1.64 -1.19
CA ALA A 180 -18.35 1.50 -0.90
C ALA A 180 -19.24 1.37 -2.16
N ASN A 181 -18.67 1.57 -3.36
CA ASN A 181 -19.34 1.19 -4.62
C ASN A 181 -19.23 -0.32 -4.89
N GLN A 182 -18.25 -1.00 -4.29
CA GLN A 182 -18.01 -2.43 -4.45
C GLN A 182 -18.73 -3.26 -3.38
N PHE A 183 -18.89 -2.71 -2.17
CA PHE A 183 -19.62 -3.34 -1.06
C PHE A 183 -20.56 -2.36 -0.37
N SER A 184 -21.69 -2.87 0.12
CA SER A 184 -22.60 -2.06 0.93
C SER A 184 -22.20 -2.10 2.40
N PHE A 185 -21.91 -0.93 2.97
CA PHE A 185 -21.59 -0.74 4.39
C PHE A 185 -22.73 -0.01 5.16
N ASP A 186 -23.92 0.07 4.57
CA ASP A 186 -25.03 0.87 5.10
C ASP A 186 -25.44 0.41 6.52
N GLY A 187 -25.30 1.32 7.47
CA GLY A 187 -25.67 1.07 8.88
C GLY A 187 -24.74 0.11 9.61
N MET A 188 -23.59 -0.25 9.02
CA MET A 188 -22.57 -1.05 9.67
C MET A 188 -21.81 -0.24 10.72
N THR A 189 -21.41 -0.90 11.80
CA THR A 189 -20.45 -0.34 12.75
C THR A 189 -19.02 -0.51 12.23
N SER A 190 -18.05 0.20 12.79
CA SER A 190 -16.62 0.04 12.45
C SER A 190 -16.18 -1.43 12.46
N ILE A 191 -16.56 -2.20 13.48
CA ILE A 191 -16.23 -3.62 13.58
C ILE A 191 -16.90 -4.48 12.49
N ASP A 192 -18.12 -4.14 12.08
CA ASP A 192 -18.83 -4.85 11.01
C ASP A 192 -18.20 -4.55 9.64
N ILE A 193 -17.71 -3.31 9.43
CA ILE A 193 -16.99 -2.92 8.22
C ILE A 193 -15.68 -3.71 8.12
N VAL A 194 -14.82 -3.66 9.16
CA VAL A 194 -13.56 -4.42 9.15
C VAL A 194 -13.81 -5.92 8.95
N GLY A 195 -14.80 -6.49 9.65
CA GLY A 195 -15.21 -7.89 9.47
C GLY A 195 -15.62 -8.22 8.02
N THR A 196 -16.36 -7.31 7.38
CA THR A 196 -16.75 -7.46 5.96
C THR A 196 -15.54 -7.44 5.03
N LEU A 197 -14.58 -6.54 5.26
CA LEU A 197 -13.36 -6.46 4.46
C LEU A 197 -12.54 -7.76 4.56
N LEU A 198 -12.49 -8.36 5.75
CA LEU A 198 -11.80 -9.63 5.98
C LEU A 198 -12.50 -10.82 5.33
N ASP A 199 -13.81 -10.93 5.51
CA ASP A 199 -14.62 -12.02 4.92
C ASP A 199 -14.55 -12.02 3.39
N ASN A 200 -14.32 -10.85 2.79
CA ASN A 200 -14.14 -10.67 1.35
C ASN A 200 -12.66 -10.66 0.91
N ASN A 201 -11.72 -10.98 1.80
CA ASN A 201 -10.28 -11.06 1.52
C ASN A 201 -9.69 -9.73 0.98
N ILE A 202 -10.27 -8.60 1.39
CA ILE A 202 -9.83 -7.24 1.07
C ILE A 202 -8.65 -6.85 1.95
N ILE A 203 -8.70 -7.24 3.22
CA ILE A 203 -7.63 -7.03 4.18
C ILE A 203 -7.00 -8.38 4.49
N LYS A 204 -5.67 -8.49 4.41
CA LYS A 204 -4.89 -9.67 4.81
C LYS A 204 -3.95 -9.38 5.96
N HIS A 205 -3.54 -10.45 6.65
CA HIS A 205 -2.68 -10.34 7.83
C HIS A 205 -1.76 -11.56 8.07
N ASP A 206 -1.79 -12.60 7.21
CA ASP A 206 -1.19 -13.93 7.46
C ASP A 206 -0.27 -14.48 6.35
#